data_AF-A0A2V7XTT1-F1
#
_entry.id   AF-A0A2V7XTT1-F1
#
_cell.length_a   1.000
_cell.length_b   1.000
_cell.length_c   1.000
_cell.angle_alpha   90.00
_cell.angle_beta   90.00
_cell.angle_gamma   90.00
#
_symmetry.space_group_name_H-M   'P 1'
#
loop_
_entity.id
_entity.type
_entity.pdbx_description
1 polymer ?
#
loop_
_entity_poly.entity_id
_entity_poly.type
_entity_poly.pdbx_seq_one_letter_code
_entity_poly.pdbx_strand_id
1 'polypeptide(L)'
;FEEFERKLRELYAPYTFEFAEKESGIAAATIEKVAELVASAGKRLSTHTWRSATSGNLGGWQVARALFLLNALVGAIGTEGGTFPNG
;
A
#
# COMPACT_ATOMS: atom_id res chain seq x y z
N PHE A 1 -12.18 18.40 -0.72
CA PHE A 1 -11.71 17.02 -0.76
C PHE A 1 -11.40 16.58 -2.19
N GLU A 2 -12.24 16.94 -3.16
CA GLU A 2 -12.04 16.65 -4.60
C GLU A 2 -10.64 16.98 -5.15
N GLU A 3 -10.10 18.17 -4.84
CA GLU A 3 -8.76 18.55 -5.31
C GLU A 3 -7.66 17.63 -4.75
N PHE A 4 -7.81 17.18 -3.50
CA PHE A 4 -6.89 16.21 -2.90
C PHE A 4 -6.94 14.87 -3.64
N GLU A 5 -8.14 14.34 -3.91
CA GLU A 5 -8.29 13.09 -4.67
C GLU A 5 -7.70 13.21 -6.07
N ARG A 6 -7.96 14.34 -6.76
CA ARG A 6 -7.41 14.61 -8.09
C ARG A 6 -5.89 14.57 -8.07
N LYS A 7 -5.26 15.28 -7.12
CA LYS A 7 -3.81 15.30 -6.96
C LYS A 7 -3.24 13.94 -6.57
N LEU A 8 -3.90 13.20 -5.70
CA LEU A 8 -3.47 11.86 -5.33
C LEU A 8 -3.46 10.93 -6.56
N ARG A 9 -4.51 10.98 -7.39
CA ARG A 9 -4.58 10.21 -8.64
C ARG A 9 -3.49 10.62 -9.64
N GLU A 10 -3.25 11.92 -9.82
CA GLU A 10 -2.15 12.41 -10.68
C GLU A 10 -0.79 11.90 -10.21
N LEU A 11 -0.52 11.97 -8.90
CA LEU A 11 0.74 11.51 -8.31
C LEU A 11 0.95 10.01 -8.46
N TYR A 12 -0.12 9.22 -8.37
CA TYR A 12 -0.05 7.76 -8.44
C TYR A 12 -0.27 7.17 -9.84
N ALA A 13 -0.68 7.98 -10.82
CA ALA A 13 -0.96 7.53 -12.20
C ALA A 13 0.19 6.73 -12.86
N PRO A 14 1.48 7.04 -12.63
CA PRO A 14 2.58 6.28 -13.23
C PRO A 14 2.78 4.87 -12.64
N TYR A 15 2.23 4.57 -11.46
CA TYR A 15 2.43 3.29 -10.77
C TYR A 15 1.40 2.26 -11.22
N THR A 16 1.54 1.78 -12.46
CA THR A 16 0.69 0.73 -13.02
C THR A 16 1.14 -0.68 -12.59
N PHE A 17 0.36 -1.71 -12.90
CA PHE A 17 0.76 -3.09 -12.62
C PHE A 17 1.97 -3.51 -13.48
N GLU A 18 2.08 -3.03 -14.71
CA GLU A 18 3.22 -3.28 -15.60
C GLU A 18 4.49 -2.59 -15.08
N PHE A 19 4.35 -1.37 -14.52
CA PHE A 19 5.45 -0.71 -13.82
C PHE A 19 5.93 -1.56 -12.64
N ALA A 20 4.99 -2.03 -11.80
CA ALA A 20 5.32 -2.84 -10.64
C ALA A 20 5.93 -4.20 -11.02
N GLU A 21 5.49 -4.82 -12.12
CA GLU A 21 6.10 -6.04 -12.66
C GLU A 21 7.55 -5.80 -13.09
N LYS A 22 7.80 -4.70 -13.82
CA LYS A 22 9.14 -4.35 -14.26
C LYS A 22 10.11 -4.12 -13.09
N GLU A 23 9.65 -3.46 -12.02
CA GLU A 23 10.49 -3.14 -10.86
C GLU A 23 10.69 -4.33 -9.91
N SER A 24 9.68 -5.21 -9.76
CA SER A 24 9.70 -6.31 -8.78
C SER A 24 10.02 -7.68 -9.37
N GLY A 25 9.84 -7.87 -10.68
CA GLY A 25 9.87 -9.17 -11.34
C GLY A 25 8.65 -10.06 -11.07
N ILE A 26 7.63 -9.56 -10.35
CA ILE A 26 6.38 -10.29 -10.09
C ILE A 26 5.40 -9.99 -11.21
N ALA A 27 4.82 -11.03 -11.83
CA ALA A 27 3.87 -10.87 -12.92
C ALA A 27 2.72 -9.90 -12.56
N ALA A 28 2.39 -8.96 -13.47
CA ALA A 28 1.35 -7.95 -13.25
C ALA A 28 0.01 -8.55 -12.80
N ALA A 29 -0.38 -9.68 -13.40
CA ALA A 29 -1.60 -10.41 -13.04
C ALA A 29 -1.61 -10.94 -11.60
N THR A 30 -0.44 -11.21 -11.01
CA THR A 30 -0.33 -11.58 -9.59
C THR A 30 -0.51 -10.35 -8.71
N ILE A 31 0.08 -9.22 -9.10
CA ILE A 31 -0.04 -7.94 -8.37
C ILE A 31 -1.49 -7.45 -8.38
N GLU A 32 -2.16 -7.53 -9.53
CA GLU A 32 -3.58 -7.21 -9.70
C GLU A 32 -4.46 -8.03 -8.74
N LYS A 33 -4.27 -9.36 -8.70
CA LYS A 33 -5.02 -10.23 -7.76
C LYS A 33 -4.80 -9.84 -6.30
N VAL A 34 -3.58 -9.46 -5.91
CA VAL A 34 -3.31 -8.98 -4.55
C VAL A 34 -4.02 -7.64 -4.30
N ALA A 35 -4.02 -6.73 -5.27
CA ALA A 35 -4.73 -5.46 -5.17
C ALA A 35 -6.25 -5.66 -5.01
N GLU A 36 -6.86 -6.60 -5.75
CA GLU A 36 -8.27 -6.98 -5.61
C GLU A 36 -8.58 -7.58 -4.24
N LEU A 37 -7.72 -8.45 -3.70
CA LEU A 37 -7.86 -9.00 -2.35
C LEU A 37 -7.82 -7.89 -1.30
N VAL A 38 -6.89 -6.95 -1.42
CA VAL A 38 -6.79 -5.80 -0.50
C VAL A 38 -8.02 -4.91 -0.61
N ALA A 39 -8.49 -4.60 -1.82
CA ALA A 39 -9.67 -3.77 -2.04
C ALA A 39 -10.95 -4.43 -1.48
N SER A 40 -11.09 -5.76 -1.64
CA SER A 40 -12.26 -6.51 -1.16
C SER A 40 -12.25 -6.77 0.36
N ALA A 41 -11.10 -6.69 1.02
CA ALA A 41 -11.01 -6.84 2.48
C ALA A 41 -11.76 -5.73 3.25
N GLY A 42 -11.97 -4.57 2.62
CA GLY A 42 -12.53 -3.38 3.27
C GLY A 42 -11.61 -2.92 4.40
N LYS A 43 -12.17 -2.69 5.59
CA LYS A 43 -11.40 -2.23 6.77
C LYS A 43 -10.54 -3.32 7.42
N ARG A 44 -10.67 -4.58 7.00
CA ARG A 44 -9.99 -5.74 7.60
C ARG A 44 -8.62 -5.98 6.95
N LEU A 45 -7.79 -4.94 6.94
CA LEU A 45 -6.44 -4.98 6.39
C LEU A 45 -5.42 -4.72 7.51
N SER A 46 -4.56 -5.71 7.75
CA SER A 46 -3.39 -5.56 8.61
C SER A 46 -2.12 -5.71 7.80
N THR A 47 -1.23 -4.73 7.87
CA THR A 47 0.02 -4.75 7.08
C THR A 47 1.24 -4.67 7.97
N HIS A 48 2.30 -5.40 7.63
CA HIS A 48 3.54 -5.44 8.40
C HIS A 48 4.76 -5.31 7.48
N THR A 49 5.80 -4.66 7.97
CA THR A 49 7.10 -4.59 7.28
C THR A 49 8.18 -5.21 8.14
N TRP A 50 9.11 -5.94 7.52
CA TRP A 50 10.31 -6.42 8.18
C TRP A 50 11.42 -5.35 8.14
N ARG A 51 12.29 -5.35 9.15
CA ARG A 51 13.38 -4.38 9.32
C ARG A 51 14.25 -4.22 8.07
N SER A 52 14.54 -5.32 7.37
CA SER A 52 15.41 -5.30 6.18
C SER A 52 14.90 -4.39 5.07
N ALA A 53 13.58 -4.30 4.89
CA ALA A 53 12.98 -3.44 3.86
C ALA A 53 12.99 -1.96 4.27
N THR A 54 12.87 -1.66 5.57
CA THR A 54 12.58 -0.31 6.06
C THR A 54 13.76 0.41 6.72
N SER A 55 14.80 -0.32 7.12
CA SER A 55 15.94 0.22 7.88
C SER A 55 17.25 0.04 7.14
N GLY A 56 18.13 1.05 7.24
CA GLY A 56 19.52 0.94 6.78
C GLY A 56 19.74 1.09 5.28
N ASN A 57 18.74 1.56 4.53
CA ASN A 57 18.86 1.89 3.10
C ASN A 57 18.23 3.27 2.78
N LEU A 58 18.74 3.94 1.75
CA LEU A 58 18.25 5.25 1.34
C LEU A 58 16.81 5.11 0.83
N GLY A 59 15.87 5.73 1.55
CA GLY A 59 14.45 5.67 1.20
C GLY A 59 13.66 4.51 1.84
N GLY A 60 14.29 3.64 2.64
CA GLY A 60 13.59 2.50 3.26
C GLY A 60 12.36 2.88 4.10
N TRP A 61 12.38 4.05 4.72
CA TRP A 61 11.23 4.61 5.45
C TRP A 61 9.98 4.82 4.56
N GLN A 62 10.14 5.01 3.25
CA GLN A 62 9.03 5.12 2.30
C GLN A 62 8.26 3.80 2.17
N VAL A 63 8.91 2.65 2.36
CA VAL A 63 8.23 1.33 2.32
C VAL A 63 7.15 1.26 3.39
N ALA A 64 7.48 1.68 4.62
CA ALA A 64 6.51 1.73 5.71
C ALA A 64 5.36 2.70 5.42
N ARG A 65 5.66 3.87 4.83
CA ARG A 65 4.63 4.87 4.48
C ARG A 65 3.71 4.42 3.36
N ALA A 66 4.26 3.82 2.30
CA ALA A 66 3.48 3.30 1.18
C ALA A 66 2.51 2.21 1.64
N LEU A 67 2.99 1.28 2.48
CA LEU A 67 2.15 0.22 3.01
C LEU A 67 1.09 0.75 3.99
N PHE A 68 1.46 1.70 4.86
CA PHE A 68 0.51 2.32 5.78
C PHE A 68 -0.55 3.19 5.08
N LEU A 69 -0.22 3.79 3.94
CA LEU A 69 -1.18 4.52 3.11
C LEU A 69 -2.35 3.63 2.68
N LEU A 70 -2.11 2.34 2.38
CA LEU A 70 -3.20 1.40 2.05
C LEU A 70 -4.20 1.28 3.20
N ASN A 71 -3.71 1.15 4.45
CA ASN A 71 -4.59 1.11 5.62
C ASN A 71 -5.42 2.39 5.77
N ALA A 72 -4.83 3.55 5.47
CA ALA A 72 -5.54 4.82 5.50
C ALA A 72 -6.63 4.89 4.41
N LEU A 73 -6.32 4.45 3.19
CA LEU A 73 -7.25 4.46 2.06
C LEU A 73 -8.45 3.54 2.27
N VAL A 74 -8.24 2.35 2.83
CA VAL A 74 -9.34 1.40 3.10
C VAL A 74 -10.01 1.63 4.46
N GLY A 75 -9.50 2.56 5.27
CA GLY A 75 -10.04 2.88 6.60
C GLY A 75 -9.82 1.79 7.64
N ALA A 76 -8.70 1.06 7.57
CA ALA A 76 -8.38 -0.08 8.44
C ALA A 76 -7.72 0.30 9.78
N ILE A 77 -7.28 1.54 9.95
CA ILE A 77 -6.53 1.96 11.15
C ILE A 77 -7.44 1.96 12.38
N GLY A 78 -7.06 1.22 13.43
CA GLY A 78 -7.82 1.19 14.68
C GLY A 78 -9.13 0.41 14.62
N THR A 79 -9.30 -0.44 13.60
CA THR A 79 -10.54 -1.21 13.39
C THR A 79 -10.34 -2.69 13.67
N GLU A 80 -11.42 -3.41 13.95
CA GLU A 80 -11.39 -4.86 14.10
C GLU A 80 -10.88 -5.54 12.81
N GLY A 81 -9.85 -6.38 12.95
CA GLY A 81 -9.17 -7.01 11.81
C GLY A 81 -8.26 -6.07 11.01
N GLY A 82 -8.12 -4.82 11.44
CA GLY A 82 -7.25 -3.82 10.83
C GLY A 82 -5.89 -3.65 11.53
N THR A 83 -5.11 -2.67 11.10
CA THR A 83 -3.82 -2.34 11.73
C THR A 83 -4.03 -1.50 12.99
N PHE A 84 -3.47 -1.91 14.12
CA PHE A 84 -3.48 -1.16 15.38
C PHE A 84 -2.05 -0.73 15.77
N PRO A 85 -1.67 0.55 15.66
CA PRO A 85 -0.29 1.00 15.86
C PRO A 85 0.18 1.02 17.34
N ASN A 86 -0.74 0.89 18.29
CA ASN A 86 -0.47 0.90 19.73
C ASN A 86 -0.87 -0.42 20.42
N GLY A 87 -0.78 -1.54 19.68
CA GLY A 87 -1.22 -2.85 20.16
C GLY A 87 -0.37 -3.35 21.32
#